data_AF-A0A0K6BVM0-F1
#
_entry.id   AF-A0A0K6BVM0-F1
#
_cell.length_a   1.000
_cell.length_b   1.000
_cell.length_c   1.000
_cell.angle_alpha   90.00
_cell.angle_beta   90.00
_cell.angle_gamma   90.00
#
_symmetry.space_group_name_H-M   'P 1'
#
loop_
_entity.id
_entity.type
_entity.pdbx_description
1 polymer ?
#
loop_
_entity_poly.entity_id
_entity_poly.type
_entity_poly.pdbx_seq_one_letter_code
_entity_poly.pdbx_strand_id
1 'polypeptide(L)'
;MKAFLPLLFSFFFIISCQQHKEATISPIDEEDELQEEADSLPRATAIFWLDKYHMKELKKDDVLTFRTAKAKVVIRNDGTIDLLSFVEQQPGNAQRYIRYRLKDFKVKKILMDNGYINPGEQYVQLRYIPALARRVK
;
A
#
# COMPACT_ATOMS: atom_id res chain seq x y z
N MET A 1 -8.31 -52.33 37.66
CA MET A 1 -8.89 -52.16 36.30
C MET A 1 -9.35 -50.72 36.15
N LYS A 2 -8.76 -50.01 35.17
CA LYS A 2 -9.29 -48.87 34.39
C LYS A 2 -9.83 -47.64 35.16
N ALA A 3 -9.00 -46.60 35.24
CA ALA A 3 -9.46 -45.21 35.37
C ALA A 3 -8.80 -44.37 34.27
N PHE A 4 -9.59 -43.45 33.72
CA PHE A 4 -9.47 -42.82 32.42
C PHE A 4 -8.47 -41.64 32.38
N LEU A 5 -7.70 -41.56 31.29
CA LEU A 5 -7.16 -40.35 30.65
C LEU A 5 -8.36 -39.43 30.24
N PRO A 6 -8.32 -38.07 30.17
CA PRO A 6 -7.16 -37.18 29.99
C PRO A 6 -7.18 -35.86 30.81
N LEU A 7 -6.02 -35.30 31.15
CA LEU A 7 -5.90 -33.84 31.37
C LEU A 7 -4.47 -33.38 31.06
N LEU A 8 -4.10 -33.55 29.79
CA LEU A 8 -2.98 -32.84 29.16
C LEU A 8 -3.51 -31.52 28.60
N PHE A 9 -2.63 -30.51 28.57
CA PHE A 9 -2.77 -29.17 27.97
C PHE A 9 -3.33 -28.03 28.84
N SER A 10 -2.59 -27.60 29.87
CA SER A 10 -2.78 -26.22 30.38
C SER A 10 -1.53 -25.49 30.89
N PHE A 11 -0.30 -26.00 30.70
CA PHE A 11 0.88 -25.35 31.33
C PHE A 11 2.04 -24.93 30.41
N PHE A 12 1.85 -24.90 29.08
CA PHE A 12 2.93 -24.53 28.13
C PHE A 12 2.82 -23.12 27.53
N PHE A 13 2.15 -22.16 28.18
CA PHE A 13 1.97 -20.81 27.60
C PHE A 13 2.67 -19.64 28.30
N ILE A 14 3.61 -19.85 29.24
CA ILE A 14 4.23 -18.73 30.00
C ILE A 14 5.77 -18.75 30.03
N ILE A 15 6.46 -19.38 29.06
CA ILE A 15 7.93 -19.28 28.97
C ILE A 15 8.42 -19.06 27.53
N SER A 16 7.88 -18.06 26.83
CA SER A 16 8.53 -17.51 25.63
C SER A 16 8.81 -16.00 25.74
N CYS A 17 8.51 -15.40 26.89
CA CYS A 17 9.00 -14.07 27.24
C CYS A 17 10.27 -14.22 28.07
N GLN A 18 11.42 -14.28 27.40
CA GLN A 18 12.77 -13.85 27.83
C GLN A 18 13.84 -14.79 27.27
N GLN A 19 14.41 -14.39 26.14
CA GLN A 19 15.86 -14.43 25.86
C GLN A 19 16.08 -13.96 24.42
N HIS A 20 16.49 -12.70 24.25
CA HIS A 20 17.80 -12.40 23.69
C HIS A 20 17.99 -10.88 23.74
N LYS A 21 18.72 -10.41 24.76
CA LYS A 21 19.34 -9.08 24.74
C LYS A 21 20.73 -9.23 24.12
N GLU A 22 21.05 -8.24 23.29
CA GLU A 22 22.38 -7.75 22.93
C GLU A 22 23.25 -8.58 21.97
N ALA A 23 23.29 -8.12 20.72
CA ALA A 23 24.55 -7.94 20.03
C ALA A 23 24.62 -6.46 19.60
N THR A 24 25.48 -5.72 20.29
CA THR A 24 25.90 -4.36 19.93
C THR A 24 26.57 -4.38 18.56
N ILE A 25 25.94 -3.75 17.56
CA ILE A 25 26.61 -3.22 16.37
C ILE A 25 25.91 -1.90 16.03
N SER A 26 26.52 -0.78 16.43
CA SER A 26 26.36 0.54 15.81
C SER A 26 27.69 0.83 15.11
N PRO A 27 27.74 1.53 13.97
CA PRO A 27 26.97 2.75 13.61
C PRO A 27 25.88 2.42 12.56
N ILE A 28 24.58 2.77 12.66
CA ILE A 28 23.96 4.11 12.84
C ILE A 28 24.79 5.09 12.04
N ASP A 29 24.51 5.31 10.76
CA ASP A 29 23.89 6.59 10.38
C ASP A 29 22.96 6.51 9.13
N GLU A 30 22.98 5.43 8.33
CA GLU A 30 22.24 5.43 7.04
C GLU A 30 20.77 5.02 7.13
N GLU A 31 20.41 4.11 8.06
CA GLU A 31 19.00 3.70 8.23
C GLU A 31 18.20 4.74 9.00
N ASP A 32 18.80 5.43 9.97
CA ASP A 32 18.14 6.48 10.77
C ASP A 32 17.85 7.73 9.91
N GLU A 33 18.75 8.10 9.00
CA GLU A 33 18.57 9.25 8.12
C GLU A 33 17.47 9.00 7.05
N LEU A 34 17.38 7.77 6.52
CA LEU A 34 16.30 7.36 5.62
C LEU A 34 14.95 7.19 6.35
N GLN A 35 14.99 6.78 7.63
CA GLN A 35 13.80 6.65 8.47
C GLN A 35 13.28 8.03 8.90
N GLU A 36 14.16 8.98 9.25
CA GLU A 36 13.81 10.37 9.54
C GLU A 36 13.24 11.09 8.32
N GLU A 37 13.81 10.88 7.12
CA GLU A 37 13.26 11.44 5.87
C GLU A 37 11.87 10.89 5.57
N ALA A 38 11.65 9.59 5.78
CA ALA A 38 10.35 8.93 5.58
C ALA A 38 9.27 9.41 6.55
N ASP A 39 9.64 9.72 7.80
CA ASP A 39 8.72 10.20 8.84
C ASP A 39 8.31 11.67 8.65
N SER A 40 9.03 12.45 7.85
CA SER A 40 8.65 13.82 7.48
C SER A 40 7.48 13.87 6.46
N LEU A 41 7.30 12.82 5.65
CA LEU A 41 6.36 12.85 4.53
C LEU A 41 4.95 12.39 4.94
N PRO A 42 3.88 13.15 4.62
CA PRO A 42 2.51 12.84 5.04
C PRO A 42 2.08 11.40 4.75
N ARG A 43 1.71 10.62 5.78
CA ARG A 43 1.37 9.20 5.61
C ARG A 43 0.21 9.01 4.62
N ALA A 44 0.32 7.98 3.79
CA ALA A 44 -0.78 7.62 2.90
C ALA A 44 -1.95 7.02 3.69
N THR A 45 -3.15 7.52 3.40
CA THR A 45 -4.42 7.11 4.03
C THR A 45 -5.06 5.89 3.37
N ALA A 46 -4.71 5.63 2.10
CA ALA A 46 -5.25 4.52 1.31
C ALA A 46 -4.28 4.05 0.23
N ILE A 47 -4.47 2.82 -0.25
CA ILE A 47 -3.78 2.25 -1.41
C ILE A 47 -4.81 1.95 -2.52
N PHE A 48 -4.67 2.60 -3.66
CA PHE A 48 -5.53 2.39 -4.83
C PHE A 48 -4.82 1.57 -5.89
N TRP A 49 -5.41 0.42 -6.21
CA TRP A 49 -4.94 -0.49 -7.25
C TRP A 49 -5.58 -0.10 -8.59
N LEU A 50 -4.90 0.76 -9.35
CA LEU A 50 -5.46 1.35 -10.57
C LEU A 50 -5.78 0.31 -11.64
N ASP A 51 -5.01 -0.78 -11.67
CA ASP A 51 -5.09 -1.80 -12.73
C ASP A 51 -5.87 -3.05 -12.32
N LYS A 52 -6.56 -3.03 -11.18
CA LYS A 52 -7.27 -4.21 -10.64
C LYS A 52 -8.15 -4.90 -11.69
N TYR A 53 -8.83 -4.13 -12.53
CA TYR A 53 -9.73 -4.65 -13.58
C TYR A 53 -9.09 -4.68 -14.98
N HIS A 54 -7.83 -4.26 -15.09
CA HIS A 54 -7.07 -4.13 -16.34
C HIS A 54 -5.95 -5.17 -16.46
N MET A 55 -5.80 -6.06 -15.48
CA MET A 55 -4.80 -7.14 -15.53
C MET A 55 -5.00 -8.06 -16.74
N LYS A 56 -6.22 -8.18 -17.27
CA LYS A 56 -6.55 -8.91 -18.50
C LYS A 56 -5.92 -8.32 -19.77
N GLU A 57 -5.48 -7.07 -19.72
CA GLU A 57 -4.78 -6.41 -20.83
C GLU A 57 -3.31 -6.85 -20.89
N LEU A 58 -2.80 -7.53 -19.86
CA LEU A 58 -1.45 -8.08 -19.88
C LEU A 58 -1.35 -9.22 -20.91
N LYS A 59 -0.26 -9.18 -21.66
CA LYS A 59 0.15 -10.25 -22.56
C LYS A 59 0.86 -11.34 -21.75
N LYS A 60 0.95 -12.54 -22.34
CA LYS A 60 1.56 -13.72 -21.70
C LYS A 60 3.03 -13.51 -21.33
N ASP A 61 3.73 -12.66 -22.06
CA ASP A 61 5.14 -12.29 -21.87
C ASP A 61 5.34 -11.09 -20.92
N ASP A 62 4.27 -10.40 -20.51
CA ASP A 62 4.40 -9.32 -19.55
C ASP A 62 4.72 -9.86 -18.16
N VAL A 63 5.80 -9.38 -17.56
CA VAL A 63 6.08 -9.63 -16.14
C VAL A 63 5.12 -8.79 -15.30
N LEU A 64 4.32 -9.45 -14.46
CA LEU A 64 3.44 -8.79 -13.49
C LEU A 64 4.29 -8.18 -12.36
N THR A 65 4.70 -6.94 -12.59
CA THR A 65 5.38 -6.09 -11.60
C THR A 65 4.46 -4.96 -11.17
N PHE A 66 4.63 -4.49 -9.93
CA PHE A 66 3.89 -3.35 -9.41
C PHE A 66 4.84 -2.21 -9.07
N ARG A 67 4.41 -0.99 -9.34
CA ARG A 67 5.04 0.24 -8.86
C ARG A 67 4.02 1.05 -8.09
N THR A 68 4.52 1.91 -7.21
CA THR A 68 3.70 2.77 -6.37
C THR A 68 4.13 4.22 -6.61
N ALA A 69 3.15 5.12 -6.67
CA ALA A 69 3.37 6.55 -6.62
C ALA A 69 2.57 7.12 -5.44
N LYS A 70 3.23 7.84 -4.53
CA LYS A 70 2.54 8.58 -3.48
C LYS A 70 2.07 9.92 -4.04
N ALA A 71 0.80 10.26 -3.80
CA ALA A 71 0.18 11.43 -4.40
C ALA A 71 -0.78 12.12 -3.43
N LYS A 72 -0.86 13.45 -3.54
CA LYS A 72 -1.94 14.24 -2.96
C LYS A 72 -3.11 14.24 -3.93
N VAL A 73 -4.29 13.88 -3.44
CA VAL A 73 -5.52 13.77 -4.24
C VAL A 73 -6.70 14.43 -3.53
N VAL A 74 -7.75 14.74 -4.30
CA VAL A 74 -9.09 15.04 -3.78
C VAL A 74 -9.99 13.87 -4.10
N ILE A 75 -10.59 13.25 -3.08
CA ILE A 75 -11.65 12.26 -3.27
C ILE A 75 -12.99 12.99 -3.17
N ARG A 76 -13.77 12.99 -4.25
CA ARG A 76 -15.10 13.61 -4.25
C ARG A 76 -16.13 12.72 -3.58
N ASN A 77 -17.25 13.30 -3.18
CA ASN A 77 -18.38 12.58 -2.58
C ASN A 77 -18.98 11.50 -3.48
N ASP A 78 -18.83 11.63 -4.80
CA ASP A 78 -19.27 10.60 -5.74
C ASP A 78 -18.24 9.46 -5.89
N GLY A 79 -17.05 9.57 -5.29
CA GLY A 79 -15.97 8.59 -5.35
C GLY A 79 -14.97 8.82 -6.48
N THR A 80 -15.13 9.85 -7.32
CA THR A 80 -14.09 10.24 -8.29
C THR A 80 -12.87 10.80 -7.58
N ILE A 81 -11.70 10.68 -8.21
CA ILE A 81 -10.43 11.12 -7.63
C ILE A 81 -9.76 12.12 -8.57
N ASP A 82 -9.47 13.32 -8.06
CA ASP A 82 -8.59 14.27 -8.74
C ASP A 82 -7.16 14.16 -8.21
N LEU A 83 -6.20 14.04 -9.12
CA LEU A 83 -4.79 14.13 -8.79
C LEU A 83 -4.36 15.59 -8.66
N LEU A 84 -3.91 16.01 -7.48
CA LEU A 84 -3.33 17.33 -7.26
C LEU A 84 -1.83 17.33 -7.61
N SER A 85 -1.06 16.49 -6.93
CA SER A 85 0.38 16.40 -7.12
C SER A 85 0.92 15.02 -6.75
N PHE A 86 2.09 14.67 -7.29
CA PHE A 86 2.89 13.56 -6.78
C PHE A 86 3.80 14.07 -5.66
N VAL A 87 4.04 13.23 -4.64
CA VAL A 87 4.98 13.55 -3.55
C VAL A 87 6.42 13.48 -4.07
N GLU A 88 6.72 12.45 -4.86
CA GLU A 88 8.02 12.25 -5.51
C GLU A 88 7.89 12.36 -7.03
N GLN A 89 8.98 12.77 -7.69
CA GLN A 89 9.01 12.85 -9.14
C GLN A 89 8.81 11.46 -9.77
N GLN A 90 7.75 11.32 -10.55
CA GLN A 90 7.46 10.10 -11.29
C GLN A 90 7.95 10.23 -12.75
N PRO A 91 8.37 9.13 -13.39
CA PRO A 91 8.65 9.12 -14.83
C PRO A 91 7.47 9.63 -15.66
N GLY A 92 7.73 10.32 -16.77
CA GLY A 92 6.66 10.96 -17.57
C GLY A 92 5.58 9.99 -18.07
N ASN A 93 5.96 8.77 -18.45
CA ASN A 93 5.02 7.72 -18.84
C ASN A 93 4.14 7.28 -17.65
N ALA A 94 4.70 7.15 -16.45
CA ALA A 94 3.96 6.82 -15.24
C ALA A 94 2.96 7.92 -14.88
N GLN A 95 3.38 9.20 -14.93
CA GLN A 95 2.48 10.33 -14.68
C GLN A 95 1.29 10.33 -15.63
N ARG A 96 1.56 10.17 -16.93
CA ARG A 96 0.52 10.11 -17.97
C ARG A 96 -0.43 8.95 -17.76
N TYR A 97 0.12 7.77 -17.46
CA TYR A 97 -0.66 6.57 -17.23
C TYR A 97 -1.57 6.66 -16.00
N ILE A 98 -1.04 7.16 -14.89
CA ILE A 98 -1.79 7.35 -13.66
C ILE A 98 -2.95 8.32 -13.91
N ARG A 99 -2.69 9.46 -14.56
CA ARG A 99 -3.75 10.43 -14.93
C ARG A 99 -4.80 9.79 -15.83
N TYR A 100 -4.39 8.97 -16.80
CA TYR A 100 -5.32 8.25 -17.68
C TYR A 100 -6.23 7.30 -16.89
N ARG A 101 -5.66 6.46 -16.00
CA ARG A 101 -6.45 5.50 -15.21
C ARG A 101 -7.36 6.18 -14.18
N LEU A 102 -6.94 7.32 -13.60
CA LEU A 102 -7.76 8.04 -12.63
C LEU A 102 -9.03 8.65 -13.24
N LYS A 103 -9.09 8.90 -14.55
CA LYS A 103 -10.31 9.41 -15.22
C LYS A 103 -11.54 8.52 -14.99
N ASP A 104 -11.32 7.22 -15.00
CA ASP A 104 -12.40 6.22 -14.88
C ASP A 104 -12.34 5.49 -13.53
N PHE A 105 -11.36 5.82 -12.68
CA PHE A 105 -11.24 5.22 -11.35
C PHE A 105 -12.26 5.82 -10.41
N LYS A 106 -13.01 4.94 -9.72
CA LYS A 106 -14.03 5.35 -8.75
C LYS A 106 -13.90 4.55 -7.47
N VAL A 107 -13.76 5.25 -6.35
CA VAL A 107 -13.88 4.65 -5.02
C VAL A 107 -15.29 4.09 -4.87
N LYS A 108 -15.41 2.84 -4.42
CA LYS A 108 -16.72 2.22 -4.23
C LYS A 108 -17.45 2.93 -3.10
N LYS A 109 -18.72 3.29 -3.35
CA LYS A 109 -19.59 3.94 -2.36
C LYS A 109 -19.65 3.20 -1.02
N ILE A 110 -19.67 1.87 -1.02
CA ILE A 110 -19.64 1.04 0.21
C ILE A 110 -18.40 1.32 1.09
N LEU A 111 -17.24 1.65 0.50
CA LEU A 111 -16.04 1.99 1.27
C LEU A 111 -16.16 3.39 1.89
N MET A 112 -16.91 4.29 1.24
CA MET A 112 -17.12 5.64 1.72
C MET A 112 -18.24 5.70 2.77
N ASP A 113 -19.37 5.05 2.51
CA ASP A 113 -20.51 4.96 3.41
C ASP A 113 -20.12 4.33 4.77
N ASN A 114 -19.17 3.37 4.75
CA ASN A 114 -18.66 2.72 5.95
C ASN A 114 -17.46 3.43 6.60
N GLY A 115 -17.05 4.60 6.08
CA GLY A 115 -15.96 5.40 6.64
C GLY A 115 -14.55 4.83 6.44
N TYR A 116 -14.35 3.83 5.57
CA TYR A 116 -13.02 3.32 5.24
C TYR A 116 -12.22 4.31 4.37
N ILE A 117 -12.91 5.09 3.55
CA ILE A 117 -12.32 6.15 2.72
C ILE A 117 -13.19 7.39 2.86
N ASN A 118 -12.60 8.49 3.33
CA ASN A 118 -13.31 9.75 3.48
C ASN A 118 -13.14 10.63 2.23
N PRO A 119 -14.17 11.38 1.83
CA PRO A 119 -14.01 12.46 0.86
C PRO A 119 -13.06 13.55 1.37
N GLY A 120 -12.47 14.31 0.45
CA GLY A 120 -11.60 15.44 0.75
C GLY A 120 -10.16 15.27 0.25
N GLU A 121 -9.30 16.20 0.66
CA GLU A 121 -7.87 16.16 0.35
C GLU A 121 -7.14 15.14 1.23
N GLN A 122 -6.39 14.24 0.61
CA GLN A 122 -5.57 13.28 1.33
C GLN A 122 -4.39 12.78 0.50
N TYR A 123 -3.39 12.24 1.20
CA TYR A 123 -2.28 11.53 0.57
C TYR A 123 -2.64 10.06 0.42
N VAL A 124 -2.37 9.48 -0.76
CA VAL A 124 -2.68 8.09 -1.09
C VAL A 124 -1.50 7.45 -1.84
N GLN A 125 -1.45 6.12 -1.80
CA GLN A 125 -0.56 5.32 -2.64
C GLN A 125 -1.33 4.83 -3.87
N LEU A 126 -0.81 5.14 -5.06
CA LEU A 126 -1.36 4.69 -6.33
C LEU A 126 -0.50 3.54 -6.84
N ARG A 127 -1.03 2.31 -6.79
CA ARG A 127 -0.36 1.11 -7.24
C ARG A 127 -0.79 0.76 -8.67
N TYR A 128 0.19 0.61 -9.55
CA TYR A 128 -0.01 0.38 -10.97
C TYR A 128 0.99 -0.63 -11.54
N ILE A 129 0.72 -1.13 -12.74
CA ILE A 129 1.48 -2.13 -13.47
C ILE A 129 2.24 -1.42 -14.60
N PRO A 130 3.58 -1.31 -14.52
CA PRO A 130 4.37 -0.58 -15.51
C PRO A 130 4.24 -1.10 -16.94
N ALA A 131 4.03 -2.40 -17.12
CA ALA A 131 3.86 -3.01 -18.45
C ALA A 131 2.67 -2.39 -19.22
N LEU A 132 1.59 -2.06 -18.51
CA LEU A 132 0.43 -1.37 -19.08
C LEU A 132 0.72 0.12 -19.31
N ALA A 133 1.49 0.75 -18.41
CA ALA A 133 1.87 2.16 -18.53
C ALA A 133 2.65 2.49 -19.82
N ARG A 134 3.51 1.57 -20.28
CA ARG A 134 4.29 1.74 -21.52
C ARG A 134 3.43 1.84 -22.80
N ARG A 135 2.15 1.46 -22.74
CA ARG A 135 1.26 1.37 -23.90
C ARG A 135 0.41 2.61 -24.12
N VAL A 136 0.22 3.39 -23.06
CA VAL A 136 -0.55 4.64 -23.13
C VAL A 136 0.34 5.72 -23.74
N LYS A 137 0.06 6.03 -25.01
CA LYS A 137 0.80 6.98 -25.84
C LYS A 137 0.39 8.41 -25.63
#